data_AF-A0A0K2RS26-F1
#
_entry.id   AF-A0A0K2RS26-F1
#
_cell.length_a   1.000
_cell.length_b   1.000
_cell.length_c   1.000
_cell.angle_alpha   90.00
_cell.angle_beta   90.00
_cell.angle_gamma   90.00
#
_symmetry.space_group_name_H-M   'P 1'
#
loop_
_entity.id
_entity.type
_entity.pdbx_description
1 polymer ?
#
loop_
_entity_poly.entity_id
_entity_poly.type
_entity_poly.pdbx_seq_one_letter_code
_entity_poly.pdbx_strand_id
1 'polypeptide(L)'
;MEVVAAMIVSLNGYVLNDPTNPNSLYLDEPIDGLGLPPVRTSSGNYSGRDGGYVGSQFYGMRLITLTGFFFSSSPAALETSRRALAAAIATSSVTLNITTNGGNQYLINCNIDSLDMPILRAINKAPFKITLIATDPIIYDNSSSGSMSVTVTPARGGGITWPITWPITWAAGSQPTTVNNTGNATIYPTITLTDKMTNQRSPTRRPASSSP
;
A
#
# COMPACT_ATOMS: atom_id res chain seq x y z
N MET A 1 -19.88 3.53 26.03
CA MET A 1 -18.56 2.88 25.98
C MET A 1 -18.02 3.16 24.60
N GLU A 2 -17.18 4.19 24.50
CA GLU A 2 -16.56 4.58 23.23
C GLU A 2 -15.64 3.43 22.80
N VAL A 3 -15.85 2.92 21.58
CA VAL A 3 -14.94 1.93 21.01
C VAL A 3 -13.63 2.65 20.80
N VAL A 4 -12.67 2.47 21.71
CA VAL A 4 -11.30 2.95 21.52
C VAL A 4 -10.80 2.26 20.26
N ALA A 5 -10.62 3.03 19.18
CA ALA A 5 -10.07 2.52 17.94
C ALA A 5 -8.66 1.96 18.24
N ALA A 6 -8.57 0.64 18.30
CA ALA A 6 -7.32 -0.05 18.50
C ALA A 6 -6.63 -0.26 17.15
N MET A 7 -5.30 -0.27 17.17
CA MET A 7 -4.52 -0.61 15.99
C MET A 7 -4.84 -2.04 15.55
N ILE A 8 -5.33 -2.19 14.31
CA ILE A 8 -5.59 -3.51 13.73
C ILE A 8 -4.53 -3.81 12.67
N VAL A 9 -3.87 -4.94 12.79
CA VAL A 9 -2.89 -5.40 11.80
C VAL A 9 -3.31 -6.77 11.28
N SER A 10 -3.28 -6.95 9.97
CA SER A 10 -3.56 -8.24 9.34
C SER A 10 -2.59 -8.55 8.20
N LEU A 11 -2.32 -9.84 8.02
CA LEU A 11 -1.52 -10.39 6.92
C LEU A 11 -2.40 -11.35 6.11
N ASN A 12 -2.60 -11.09 4.82
CA ASN A 12 -3.50 -11.89 3.96
C ASN A 12 -4.89 -12.11 4.58
N GLY A 13 -5.40 -11.12 5.33
CA GLY A 13 -6.66 -11.21 6.06
C GLY A 13 -6.60 -11.95 7.40
N TYR A 14 -5.47 -12.61 7.74
CA TYR A 14 -5.24 -13.16 9.07
C TYR A 14 -4.89 -12.03 10.05
N VAL A 15 -5.78 -11.79 11.01
CA VAL A 15 -5.65 -10.69 11.96
C VAL A 15 -4.61 -11.04 13.03
N LEU A 16 -3.57 -10.22 13.12
CA LEU A 16 -2.45 -10.37 14.04
C LEU A 16 -2.63 -9.63 15.36
N ASN A 17 -3.34 -8.50 15.34
CA ASN A 17 -3.58 -7.68 16.51
C ASN A 17 -4.94 -7.04 16.36
N ASP A 18 -5.86 -7.39 17.25
CA ASP A 18 -7.17 -6.77 17.41
C ASP A 18 -7.68 -7.10 18.82
N PRO A 19 -8.14 -6.11 19.60
CA PRO A 19 -8.61 -6.29 20.97
C PRO A 19 -9.83 -7.23 21.09
N THR A 20 -10.55 -7.46 20.00
CA THR A 20 -11.73 -8.34 19.94
C THR A 20 -11.44 -9.70 19.31
N ASN A 21 -10.18 -9.96 18.94
CA ASN A 21 -9.81 -11.10 18.13
C ASN A 21 -9.87 -12.44 18.90
N PRO A 22 -10.51 -13.48 18.35
CA PRO A 22 -10.47 -14.83 18.91
C PRO A 22 -9.08 -15.48 18.87
N ASN A 23 -8.18 -15.03 17.99
CA ASN A 23 -6.88 -15.67 17.75
C ASN A 23 -5.86 -15.45 18.88
N SER A 24 -6.18 -14.57 19.85
CA SER A 24 -5.35 -14.29 21.03
C SER A 24 -3.89 -13.94 20.67
N LEU A 25 -3.72 -13.26 19.54
CA LEU A 25 -2.43 -12.77 19.05
C LEU A 25 -2.33 -11.27 19.33
N TYR A 26 -1.17 -10.87 19.84
CA TYR A 26 -0.87 -9.47 20.09
C TYR A 26 0.51 -9.14 19.52
N LEU A 27 0.60 -8.00 18.84
CA LEU A 27 1.84 -7.42 18.37
C LEU A 27 2.51 -6.63 19.50
N ASP A 28 3.83 -6.76 19.61
CA ASP A 28 4.63 -5.88 20.45
C ASP A 28 4.86 -4.55 19.72
N GLU A 29 4.81 -3.44 20.46
CA GLU A 29 5.15 -2.11 19.96
C GLU A 29 6.66 -1.84 20.15
N PRO A 30 7.35 -1.19 19.19
CA PRO A 30 6.84 -0.65 17.92
C PRO A 30 6.91 -1.65 16.75
N ILE A 31 6.12 -1.39 15.69
CA ILE A 31 6.31 -2.05 14.39
C ILE A 31 7.44 -1.36 13.64
N ASP A 32 8.52 -2.10 13.43
CA ASP A 32 9.70 -1.59 12.74
C ASP A 32 9.54 -1.61 11.22
N GLY A 33 10.21 -0.65 10.58
CA GLY A 33 10.27 -0.60 9.13
C GLY A 33 9.14 0.16 8.46
N LEU A 34 8.30 0.90 9.19
CA LEU A 34 7.25 1.78 8.63
C LEU A 34 7.71 3.23 8.36
N GLY A 35 8.92 3.59 8.77
CA GLY A 35 9.49 4.94 8.58
C GLY A 35 9.98 5.24 7.15
N LEU A 36 11.07 6.01 7.02
CA LEU A 36 11.68 6.26 5.72
C LEU A 36 12.29 4.95 5.17
N PRO A 37 12.02 4.56 3.91
CA PRO A 37 12.67 3.41 3.31
C PRO A 37 14.19 3.66 3.16
N PRO A 38 15.04 2.62 3.19
CA PRO A 38 16.48 2.77 3.06
C PRO A 38 16.87 3.56 1.81
N VAL A 39 17.69 4.60 1.94
CA VAL A 39 18.14 5.39 0.79
C VAL A 39 19.45 4.81 0.25
N ARG A 40 19.40 4.27 -0.97
CA ARG A 40 20.59 3.81 -1.68
C ARG A 40 21.24 5.01 -2.35
N THR A 41 22.35 5.44 -1.78
CA THR A 41 23.10 6.62 -2.24
C THR A 41 24.40 6.18 -2.89
N SER A 42 24.63 6.61 -4.13
CA SER A 42 25.96 6.58 -4.72
C SER A 42 26.70 7.84 -4.29
N SER A 43 27.81 7.72 -3.56
CA SER A 43 28.61 8.88 -3.14
C SER A 43 30.10 8.55 -3.15
N GLY A 44 30.91 9.60 -3.21
CA GLY A 44 32.36 9.47 -3.13
C GLY A 44 33.01 10.78 -2.69
N ASN A 45 34.26 10.69 -2.27
CA ASN A 45 35.03 11.84 -1.83
C ASN A 45 35.91 12.33 -2.97
N TYR A 46 36.14 13.63 -3.02
CA TYR A 46 37.14 14.18 -3.93
C TYR A 46 38.54 13.85 -3.40
N SER A 47 39.46 13.46 -4.29
CA SER A 47 40.85 13.25 -3.90
C SER A 47 41.60 14.59 -3.88
N GLY A 48 42.28 14.90 -2.77
CA GLY A 48 43.17 16.07 -2.65
C GLY A 48 42.48 17.43 -2.44
N ARG A 49 41.18 17.46 -2.14
CA ARG A 49 40.45 18.70 -1.78
C ARG A 49 39.30 18.38 -0.81
N ASP A 50 38.87 19.40 -0.08
CA ASP A 50 37.72 19.28 0.82
C ASP A 50 36.42 19.00 0.04
N GLY A 51 35.58 18.12 0.60
CA GLY A 51 34.25 17.78 0.09
C GLY A 51 34.16 16.44 -0.64
N GLY A 52 32.99 16.21 -1.25
CA GLY A 52 32.66 15.01 -2.00
C GLY A 52 31.47 15.23 -2.92
N TYR A 53 31.06 14.19 -3.63
CA TYR A 53 29.88 14.20 -4.50
C TYR A 53 28.86 13.17 -4.02
N VAL A 54 27.60 13.51 -4.23
CA VAL A 54 26.46 12.60 -4.09
C VAL A 54 25.84 12.46 -5.47
N GLY A 55 25.85 11.24 -5.99
CA GLY A 55 25.22 10.86 -7.24
C GLY A 55 23.72 10.60 -7.05
N SER A 56 23.18 9.67 -7.83
CA SER A 56 21.77 9.31 -7.73
C SER A 56 21.42 8.68 -6.39
N GLN A 57 20.22 9.01 -5.91
CA GLN A 57 19.61 8.42 -4.73
C GLN A 57 18.31 7.73 -5.15
N PHE A 58 18.16 6.48 -4.71
CA PHE A 58 16.93 5.73 -4.93
C PHE A 58 16.51 5.08 -3.61
N TYR A 59 15.21 4.94 -3.42
CA TYR A 59 14.69 4.15 -2.32
C TYR A 59 14.96 2.67 -2.58
N GLY A 60 15.48 1.98 -1.57
CA GLY A 60 15.62 0.54 -1.53
C GLY A 60 14.32 -0.15 -1.10
N MET A 61 14.35 -1.48 -1.12
CA MET A 61 13.29 -2.29 -0.54
C MET A 61 13.16 -2.02 0.96
N ARG A 62 11.95 -2.15 1.48
CA ARG A 62 11.62 -1.94 2.88
C ARG A 62 11.55 -3.28 3.60
N LEU A 63 12.24 -3.39 4.72
CA LEU A 63 12.16 -4.54 5.61
C LEU A 63 11.26 -4.18 6.78
N ILE A 64 10.16 -4.92 6.96
CA ILE A 64 9.17 -4.71 8.01
C ILE A 64 9.28 -5.89 8.96
N THR A 65 9.47 -5.62 10.25
CA THR A 65 9.55 -6.66 11.27
C THR A 65 8.34 -6.56 12.20
N LEU A 66 7.66 -7.69 12.36
CA LEU A 66 6.50 -7.85 13.23
C LEU A 66 6.87 -8.85 14.31
N THR A 67 6.92 -8.41 15.55
CA THR A 67 7.15 -9.27 16.72
C THR A 67 5.95 -9.25 17.63
N GLY A 68 5.71 -10.35 18.33
CA GLY A 68 4.65 -10.38 19.31
C GLY A 68 4.51 -11.75 19.97
N PHE A 69 3.36 -11.96 20.59
CA PHE A 69 3.08 -13.17 21.34
C PHE A 69 1.69 -13.72 21.04
N PHE A 70 1.63 -15.05 20.98
CA PHE A 70 0.42 -15.82 21.17
C PHE A 70 0.15 -15.95 22.66
N PHE A 71 -1.09 -15.74 23.07
CA PHE A 71 -1.60 -16.08 24.39
C PHE A 71 -2.72 -17.09 24.24
N SER A 72 -2.84 -18.05 25.15
CA SER A 72 -4.01 -18.93 25.18
C SER A 72 -4.20 -19.52 26.57
N SER A 73 -5.44 -19.85 26.90
CA SER A 73 -5.76 -20.60 28.13
C SER A 73 -5.47 -22.10 28.00
N SER A 74 -5.25 -22.61 26.78
CA SER A 74 -4.97 -24.02 26.50
C SER A 74 -3.77 -24.18 25.57
N PRO A 75 -2.77 -25.03 25.92
CA PRO A 75 -1.62 -25.28 25.05
C PRO A 75 -2.01 -25.91 23.71
N ALA A 76 -3.09 -26.71 23.64
CA ALA A 76 -3.57 -27.25 22.38
C ALA A 76 -4.09 -26.15 21.43
N ALA A 77 -4.83 -25.18 21.98
CA ALA A 77 -5.33 -24.04 21.21
C ALA A 77 -4.20 -23.13 20.73
N LEU A 78 -3.16 -22.94 21.55
CA LEU A 78 -1.96 -22.20 21.17
C LEU A 78 -1.27 -22.83 19.94
N GLU A 79 -1.09 -24.15 19.94
CA GLU A 79 -0.50 -24.87 18.80
C GLU A 79 -1.38 -24.79 17.54
N THR A 80 -2.71 -24.83 17.69
CA THR A 80 -3.64 -24.60 16.57
C THR A 80 -3.46 -23.20 15.98
N SER A 81 -3.38 -22.14 16.79
CA SER A 81 -3.17 -20.77 16.32
C SER A 81 -1.81 -20.61 15.62
N ARG A 82 -0.75 -21.23 16.13
CA ARG A 82 0.58 -21.22 15.49
C ARG A 82 0.56 -21.87 14.10
N ARG A 83 -0.11 -23.01 13.97
CA ARG A 83 -0.28 -23.67 12.67
C ARG A 83 -1.15 -22.85 11.71
N ALA A 84 -2.18 -22.18 12.23
CA ALA A 84 -3.03 -21.29 11.44
C ALA A 84 -2.23 -20.09 10.88
N LEU A 85 -1.38 -19.46 11.71
CA LEU A 85 -0.49 -18.39 11.26
C LEU A 85 0.50 -18.90 10.20
N ALA A 86 1.16 -20.03 10.45
CA ALA A 86 2.09 -20.62 9.49
C ALA A 86 1.40 -20.95 8.14
N ALA A 87 0.16 -21.44 8.18
CA ALA A 87 -0.61 -21.72 6.98
C ALA A 87 -1.03 -20.44 6.23
N ALA A 88 -1.44 -19.39 6.94
CA ALA A 88 -1.80 -18.10 6.35
C ALA A 88 -0.62 -17.42 5.64
N ILE A 89 0.59 -17.65 6.16
CA ILE A 89 1.86 -17.07 5.68
C ILE A 89 2.58 -18.04 4.72
N ALA A 90 2.04 -19.21 4.38
CA ALA A 90 2.74 -20.19 3.52
C ALA A 90 2.94 -19.74 2.05
N THR A 91 2.42 -18.57 1.66
CA THR A 91 2.46 -18.05 0.27
C THR A 91 3.58 -17.03 0.13
N SER A 92 4.33 -17.02 -0.99
CA SER A 92 5.46 -16.09 -1.18
C SER A 92 5.10 -14.60 -1.14
N SER A 93 3.89 -14.24 -1.58
CA SER A 93 3.38 -12.87 -1.59
C SER A 93 2.29 -12.69 -0.53
N VAL A 94 2.38 -11.59 0.22
CA VAL A 94 1.50 -11.25 1.32
C VAL A 94 1.12 -9.78 1.26
N THR A 95 -0.14 -9.49 1.55
CA THR A 95 -0.61 -8.12 1.75
C THR A 95 -0.72 -7.83 3.25
N LEU A 96 0.03 -6.82 3.70
CA LEU A 96 -0.02 -6.30 5.06
C LEU A 96 -0.99 -5.11 5.09
N ASN A 97 -2.05 -5.22 5.88
CA ASN A 97 -2.98 -4.14 6.14
C ASN A 97 -2.83 -3.66 7.58
N ILE A 98 -2.68 -2.34 7.75
CA ILE A 98 -2.53 -1.69 9.05
C ILE A 98 -3.62 -0.63 9.17
N THR A 99 -4.47 -0.76 10.18
CA THR A 99 -5.39 0.28 10.63
C THR A 99 -4.80 0.92 11.87
N THR A 100 -4.48 2.20 11.78
CA THR A 100 -3.99 2.98 12.93
C THR A 100 -5.13 3.31 13.90
N ASN A 101 -4.80 3.68 15.13
CA ASN A 101 -5.79 4.17 16.11
C ASN A 101 -6.54 5.41 15.61
N GLY A 102 -5.95 6.18 14.69
CA GLY A 102 -6.60 7.31 14.03
C GLY A 102 -7.60 6.92 12.92
N GLY A 103 -7.80 5.63 12.66
CA GLY A 103 -8.69 5.12 11.62
C GLY A 103 -8.09 5.10 10.21
N ASN A 104 -6.87 5.61 10.02
CA ASN A 104 -6.19 5.53 8.72
C ASN A 104 -5.81 4.07 8.43
N GLN A 105 -6.06 3.64 7.20
CA GLN A 105 -5.78 2.29 6.73
C GLN A 105 -4.67 2.33 5.69
N TYR A 106 -3.66 1.50 5.88
CA TYR A 106 -2.51 1.39 4.99
C TYR A 106 -2.40 -0.03 4.45
N LEU A 107 -2.04 -0.13 3.18
CA LEU A 107 -1.80 -1.38 2.47
C LEU A 107 -0.36 -1.42 1.98
N ILE A 108 0.31 -2.54 2.25
CA ILE A 108 1.69 -2.78 1.85
C ILE A 108 1.76 -4.16 1.21
N ASN A 109 2.25 -4.21 -0.02
CA ASN A 109 2.53 -5.46 -0.72
C ASN A 109 3.94 -5.92 -0.37
N CYS A 110 4.05 -7.11 0.21
CA CYS A 110 5.31 -7.64 0.71
C CYS A 110 5.47 -9.12 0.38
N ASN A 111 6.69 -9.60 0.49
CA ASN A 111 7.02 -11.03 0.46
C ASN A 111 7.54 -11.44 1.83
N ILE A 112 7.40 -12.70 2.17
CA ILE A 112 7.96 -13.21 3.43
C ILE A 112 9.43 -13.51 3.25
N ASP A 113 10.22 -13.05 4.22
CA ASP A 113 11.62 -13.41 4.36
C ASP A 113 11.77 -14.56 5.35
N SER A 114 11.21 -14.40 6.56
CA SER A 114 11.30 -15.39 7.62
C SER A 114 10.10 -15.35 8.55
N LEU A 115 9.63 -16.52 8.98
CA LEU A 115 8.74 -16.70 10.12
C LEU A 115 9.48 -17.53 11.17
N ASP A 116 9.81 -16.90 12.30
CA ASP A 116 10.37 -17.58 13.45
C ASP A 116 9.35 -17.64 14.58
N MET A 117 9.25 -18.83 15.16
CA MET A 117 8.27 -19.17 16.17
C MET A 117 8.91 -20.23 17.08
N PRO A 118 9.77 -19.86 18.04
CA PRO A 118 10.43 -20.84 18.88
C PRO A 118 9.44 -21.47 19.87
N ILE A 119 9.65 -22.75 20.20
CA ILE A 119 8.89 -23.46 21.22
C ILE A 119 9.52 -23.15 22.58
N LEU A 120 8.77 -22.48 23.45
CA LEU A 120 9.21 -22.16 24.81
C LEU A 120 8.67 -23.18 25.82
N ARG A 121 9.29 -23.21 27.00
CA ARG A 121 8.76 -23.95 28.16
C ARG A 121 7.43 -23.36 28.68
N ALA A 122 7.14 -22.09 28.35
CA ALA A 122 5.91 -21.44 28.77
C ALA A 122 4.71 -22.09 28.08
N ILE A 123 3.74 -22.56 28.87
CA ILE A 123 2.62 -23.39 28.39
C ILE A 123 1.57 -22.54 27.62
N ASN A 124 1.37 -21.29 28.06
CA ASN A 124 0.28 -20.44 27.61
C ASN A 124 0.74 -19.21 26.80
N LYS A 125 2.04 -19.16 26.46
CA LYS A 125 2.66 -18.03 25.78
C LYS A 125 3.72 -18.50 24.80
N ALA A 126 3.64 -18.05 23.54
CA ALA A 126 4.67 -18.31 22.54
C ALA A 126 4.99 -17.06 21.73
N PRO A 127 6.27 -16.68 21.56
CA PRO A 127 6.65 -15.56 20.72
C PRO A 127 6.54 -15.93 19.24
N PHE A 128 6.39 -14.89 18.42
CA PHE A 128 6.60 -14.95 16.98
C PHE A 128 7.40 -13.74 16.51
N LYS A 129 8.14 -13.95 15.43
CA LYS A 129 8.80 -12.91 14.67
C LYS A 129 8.58 -13.17 13.19
N ILE A 130 7.99 -12.20 12.51
CA ILE A 130 7.79 -12.22 11.06
C ILE A 130 8.63 -11.11 10.47
N THR A 131 9.46 -11.46 9.50
CA THR A 131 10.21 -10.50 8.70
C THR A 131 9.61 -10.49 7.29
N LEU A 132 9.23 -9.30 6.84
CA LEU A 132 8.62 -9.06 5.54
C LEU A 132 9.51 -8.14 4.71
N ILE A 133 9.60 -8.41 3.42
CA ILE A 133 10.31 -7.59 2.44
C ILE A 133 9.29 -6.99 1.49
N ALA A 134 9.07 -5.68 1.58
CA ALA A 134 8.32 -4.91 0.60
C ALA A 134 9.28 -4.45 -0.51
N THR A 135 9.13 -5.01 -1.70
CA THR A 135 9.92 -4.64 -2.88
C THR A 135 9.58 -3.25 -3.37
N ASP A 136 8.34 -2.81 -3.15
CA ASP A 136 7.90 -1.44 -3.36
C ASP A 136 8.07 -0.63 -2.04
N PRO A 137 8.84 0.47 -2.04
CA PRO A 137 9.01 1.31 -0.86
C PRO A 137 7.77 2.13 -0.47
N ILE A 138 6.78 2.25 -1.36
CA ILE A 138 5.57 3.06 -1.18
C ILE A 138 4.56 2.33 -0.30
N ILE A 139 3.93 3.07 0.62
CA ILE A 139 2.80 2.61 1.42
C ILE A 139 1.53 3.17 0.79
N TYR A 140 0.58 2.29 0.47
CA TYR A 140 -0.67 2.67 -0.17
C TYR A 140 -1.71 3.03 0.89
N ASP A 141 -2.49 4.07 0.62
CA ASP A 141 -3.70 4.36 1.41
C ASP A 141 -4.81 3.39 1.00
N ASN A 142 -5.50 2.82 1.99
CA ASN A 142 -6.64 1.92 1.80
C ASN A 142 -7.88 2.41 2.56
N SER A 143 -7.90 3.66 2.99
CA SER A 143 -9.01 4.27 3.74
C SER A 143 -10.36 4.20 3.02
N SER A 144 -10.35 4.11 1.69
CA SER A 144 -11.54 4.15 0.83
C SER A 144 -12.12 2.79 0.44
N SER A 145 -11.65 1.66 1.02
CA SER A 145 -12.12 0.28 0.71
C SER A 145 -12.12 -0.11 -0.78
N GLY A 146 -11.39 0.63 -1.60
CA GLY A 146 -11.26 0.43 -3.03
C GLY A 146 -10.11 1.29 -3.53
N SER A 147 -9.25 0.70 -4.37
CA SER A 147 -8.24 1.44 -5.12
C SER A 147 -8.88 2.71 -5.68
N MET A 148 -8.33 3.88 -5.37
CA MET A 148 -8.93 5.17 -5.74
C MET A 148 -9.20 5.18 -7.24
N SER A 149 -10.47 5.00 -7.61
CA SER A 149 -10.90 4.90 -8.99
C SER A 149 -11.77 6.10 -9.30
N VAL A 150 -11.50 6.73 -10.43
CA VAL A 150 -12.26 7.88 -10.91
C VAL A 150 -12.74 7.55 -12.31
N THR A 151 -14.06 7.62 -12.52
CA THR A 151 -14.63 7.51 -13.85
C THR A 151 -14.40 8.83 -14.58
N VAL A 152 -13.58 8.78 -15.63
CA VAL A 152 -13.38 9.91 -16.53
C VAL A 152 -14.33 9.75 -17.71
N THR A 153 -15.10 10.79 -18.00
CA THR A 153 -15.94 10.85 -19.21
C THR A 153 -15.29 11.76 -20.25
N PRO A 154 -15.35 11.41 -21.54
CA PRO A 154 -14.82 12.27 -22.58
C PRO A 154 -15.60 13.60 -22.61
N ALA A 155 -14.86 14.71 -22.63
CA ALA A 155 -15.44 16.04 -22.75
C ALA A 155 -16.23 16.14 -24.07
N ARG A 156 -17.48 16.62 -23.98
CA ARG A 156 -18.32 16.92 -25.15
C ARG A 156 -18.23 18.42 -25.41
N GLY A 157 -17.88 18.82 -26.63
CA GLY A 157 -17.96 20.22 -27.02
C GLY A 157 -19.41 20.70 -26.96
N GLY A 158 -19.63 21.94 -26.51
CA GLY A 158 -20.96 22.53 -26.54
C GLY A 158 -20.95 24.05 -26.48
N GLY A 159 -22.10 24.62 -26.88
CA GLY A 159 -22.48 26.02 -26.68
C GLY A 159 -22.04 26.99 -27.79
N ILE A 160 -22.96 27.30 -28.72
CA ILE A 160 -23.00 28.63 -29.35
C ILE A 160 -24.03 29.44 -28.57
N THR A 161 -23.61 30.57 -28.00
CA THR A 161 -24.52 31.50 -27.33
C THR A 161 -25.10 32.45 -28.38
N TRP A 162 -26.38 32.28 -28.70
CA TRP A 162 -27.08 33.17 -29.62
C TRP A 162 -27.73 34.32 -28.83
N PRO A 163 -27.76 35.55 -29.35
CA PRO A 163 -28.48 36.67 -28.73
C PRO A 163 -30.02 36.55 -28.83
N ILE A 164 -30.52 35.45 -29.40
CA ILE A 164 -31.94 35.13 -29.62
C ILE A 164 -32.23 33.73 -29.07
N THR A 165 -33.40 33.57 -28.44
CA THR A 165 -33.82 32.29 -27.84
C THR A 165 -34.52 31.44 -28.89
N TRP A 166 -33.99 30.24 -29.14
CA TRP A 166 -34.57 29.26 -30.06
C TRP A 166 -35.47 28.28 -29.30
N PRO A 167 -36.52 27.70 -29.92
CA PRO A 167 -37.35 26.66 -29.31
C PRO A 167 -36.65 25.29 -29.23
N ILE A 168 -35.35 25.22 -29.53
CA ILE A 168 -34.49 24.04 -29.38
C ILE A 168 -33.51 24.27 -28.23
N THR A 169 -33.45 23.30 -27.30
CA THR A 169 -32.50 23.32 -26.20
C THR A 169 -31.19 22.67 -26.63
N TRP A 170 -30.14 23.49 -26.76
CA TRP A 170 -28.79 22.98 -26.99
C TRP A 170 -28.24 22.41 -25.69
N ALA A 171 -27.77 21.17 -25.70
CA ALA A 171 -27.09 20.60 -24.55
C ALA A 171 -25.78 21.38 -24.30
N ALA A 172 -25.56 21.79 -23.05
CA ALA A 172 -24.30 22.39 -22.64
C ALA A 172 -23.14 21.37 -22.83
N GLY A 173 -21.96 21.87 -23.19
CA GLY A 173 -20.77 21.04 -23.27
C GLY A 173 -20.36 20.51 -21.90
N SER A 174 -19.50 19.49 -21.88
CA SER A 174 -18.92 18.95 -20.65
C SER A 174 -17.45 19.30 -20.57
N GLN A 175 -16.99 19.72 -19.39
CA GLN A 175 -15.58 19.98 -19.14
C GLN A 175 -14.80 18.66 -18.96
N PRO A 176 -13.49 18.63 -19.29
CA PRO A 176 -12.65 17.47 -19.02
C PRO A 176 -12.61 17.17 -17.52
N THR A 177 -12.70 15.89 -17.14
CA THR A 177 -12.49 15.48 -15.75
C THR A 177 -11.01 15.61 -15.39
N THR A 178 -10.69 16.42 -14.38
CA THR A 178 -9.35 16.50 -13.80
C THR A 178 -9.21 15.48 -12.68
N VAL A 179 -8.20 14.62 -12.76
CA VAL A 179 -7.87 13.66 -11.69
C VAL A 179 -6.59 14.13 -11.02
N ASN A 180 -6.70 14.48 -9.74
CA ASN A 180 -5.56 14.94 -8.95
C ASN A 180 -5.06 13.80 -8.07
N ASN A 181 -3.76 13.50 -8.14
CA ASN A 181 -3.12 12.64 -7.17
C ASN A 181 -2.90 13.46 -5.88
N THR A 182 -3.70 13.16 -4.85
CA THR A 182 -3.59 13.78 -3.52
C THR A 182 -2.57 13.09 -2.62
N GLY A 183 -1.92 12.02 -3.10
CA GLY A 183 -0.88 11.30 -2.39
C GLY A 183 0.48 12.02 -2.43
N ASN A 184 1.40 11.53 -1.60
CA ASN A 184 2.75 12.09 -1.47
C ASN A 184 3.79 11.43 -2.41
N ALA A 185 3.36 10.48 -3.24
CA ALA A 185 4.21 9.76 -4.18
C ALA A 185 3.63 9.85 -5.59
N THR A 186 4.49 9.99 -6.59
CA THR A 186 4.09 9.93 -8.00
C THR A 186 3.75 8.49 -8.37
N ILE A 187 2.48 8.24 -8.71
CA ILE A 187 1.97 6.93 -9.11
C ILE A 187 1.40 7.04 -10.52
N TYR A 188 1.63 6.03 -11.34
CA TYR A 188 1.03 5.93 -12.66
C TYR A 188 -0.31 5.20 -12.57
N PRO A 189 -1.43 5.82 -12.99
CA PRO A 189 -2.74 5.19 -12.90
C PRO A 189 -2.89 4.10 -13.97
N THR A 190 -3.67 3.07 -13.64
CA THR A 190 -4.18 2.12 -14.64
C THR A 190 -5.45 2.69 -15.25
N ILE A 191 -5.43 2.91 -16.57
CA ILE A 191 -6.60 3.41 -17.31
C ILE A 191 -7.33 2.23 -17.94
N THR A 192 -8.59 2.02 -17.55
CA THR A 192 -9.47 1.03 -18.17
C THR A 192 -10.54 1.76 -18.99
N LEU A 193 -10.62 1.46 -20.29
CA LEU A 193 -11.62 2.02 -21.18
C LEU A 193 -12.78 1.02 -21.32
N THR A 194 -13.99 1.43 -20.92
CA THR A 194 -15.18 0.58 -20.93
C THR A 194 -16.24 1.17 -21.86
N ASP A 195 -16.22 0.81 -23.15
CA ASP A 195 -17.33 0.99 -24.11
C ASP A 195 -16.97 0.32 -25.46
N LYS A 196 -17.89 0.34 -26.44
CA LYS A 196 -17.65 -0.07 -27.84
C LYS A 196 -16.65 0.89 -28.50
N MET A 197 -15.38 0.53 -28.46
CA MET A 197 -14.29 1.28 -29.10
C MET A 197 -14.26 1.01 -30.61
N THR A 198 -14.60 2.01 -31.43
CA THR A 198 -14.52 1.90 -32.90
C THR A 198 -13.22 2.42 -33.48
N ASN A 199 -12.37 3.10 -32.69
CA ASN A 199 -11.02 3.51 -33.11
C ASN A 199 -10.13 3.79 -31.88
N GLN A 200 -9.27 2.83 -31.49
CA GLN A 200 -8.35 3.00 -30.37
C GLN A 200 -7.09 3.74 -30.83
N ARG A 201 -6.93 5.01 -30.42
CA ARG A 201 -5.63 5.71 -30.53
C ARG A 201 -5.01 5.83 -29.14
N SER A 202 -3.94 5.09 -28.90
CA SER A 202 -3.17 5.19 -27.66
C SER A 202 -2.59 6.61 -27.51
N PRO A 203 -2.57 7.22 -26.30
CA PRO A 203 -1.85 8.47 -26.07
C PRO A 203 -0.35 8.19 -26.29
N THR A 204 0.17 8.59 -27.45
CA THR A 204 1.55 8.33 -27.84
C THR A 204 2.54 8.97 -26.87
N ARG A 205 3.34 8.14 -26.19
CA ARG A 205 4.61 8.54 -25.56
C ARG A 205 5.47 9.19 -26.65
N ARG A 206 5.89 10.43 -26.41
CA ARG A 206 6.72 11.24 -27.34
C ARG A 206 7.94 10.43 -27.81
N PRO A 207 8.14 10.19 -29.11
CA PRO A 207 9.32 9.47 -29.58
C PRO A 207 10.57 10.33 -29.34
N ALA A 208 11.63 9.70 -28.84
CA ALA A 208 12.95 10.30 -28.70
C ALA A 208 13.50 10.62 -30.09
N SER A 209 13.89 11.86 -30.33
CA SER A 209 14.59 12.27 -31.55
C SER A 209 16.02 11.75 -31.48
N SER A 210 16.34 10.73 -32.27
CA SER A 210 17.72 10.45 -32.67
C SER A 210 17.96 11.15 -34.01
N SER A 211 18.78 12.21 -33.99
CA SER A 211 19.34 12.84 -35.18
C SER A 211 20.73 12.22 -35.50
N PRO A 212 21.15 12.27 -36.78
CA PRO A 212 22.13 11.37 -37.40
C PRO A 212 23.58 11.52 -36.93
#